data_AF-A0A355AYK6-F1
#
_entry.id   AF-A0A355AYK6-F1
#
_cell.length_a   1.000
_cell.length_b   1.000
_cell.length_c   1.000
_cell.angle_alpha   90.00
_cell.angle_beta   90.00
_cell.angle_gamma   90.00
#
_symmetry.space_group_name_H-M   'P 1'
#
loop_
_entity.id
_entity.type
_entity.pdbx_description
1 polymer ?
#
loop_
_entity_poly.entity_id
_entity_poly.type
_entity_poly.pdbx_seq_one_letter_code
_entity_poly.pdbx_strand_id
1 'polypeptide(L)'
;MGFKVVLLSIFLAGAIVTLAFFSGFVVFINQFPSTSVLLNHVWSILGTSVVFFFLDLCLYFYSLGQIRKSLDKKDAENSSYWYRMNDLSINIFLGIGVIYTAIGMQSGLNASLGNLTQETAKDIGAWGILNRMVRGGIIMALTTTIVGGVGGYIMRLLRHLTLGRLIEKARKWNRETRDREILSVLHEIRDGINNLNGK
;
A
#
# COMPACT_ATOMS: atom_id res chain seq x y z
N MET A 1 17.37 5.89 16.96
CA MET A 1 16.86 7.20 16.48
C MET A 1 17.04 7.38 14.98
N GLY A 2 18.16 6.93 14.38
CA GLY A 2 18.45 7.07 12.94
C GLY A 2 17.42 6.48 11.97
N PHE A 3 16.84 5.31 12.24
CA PHE A 3 15.87 4.68 11.33
C PHE A 3 14.60 5.51 11.11
N LYS A 4 14.14 6.23 12.16
CA LYS A 4 12.98 7.13 12.05
C LYS A 4 13.30 8.38 11.25
N VAL A 5 14.51 8.91 11.39
CA VAL A 5 14.96 10.10 10.65
C VAL A 5 15.16 9.76 9.18
N VAL A 6 15.73 8.58 8.88
CA VAL A 6 15.89 8.11 7.49
C VAL A 6 14.53 7.89 6.82
N LEU A 7 13.59 7.22 7.50
CA LEU A 7 12.26 6.97 6.94
C LEU A 7 11.45 8.26 6.77
N LEU A 8 11.54 9.18 7.74
CA LEU A 8 10.92 10.51 7.66
C LEU A 8 11.58 11.34 6.55
N SER A 9 12.90 11.24 6.36
CA SER A 9 13.61 11.93 5.28
C SER A 9 13.29 11.37 3.90
N ILE A 10 13.07 10.06 3.76
CA ILE A 10 12.62 9.43 2.52
C ILE A 10 11.16 9.80 2.24
N PHE A 11 10.31 9.83 3.26
CA PHE A 11 8.92 10.26 3.15
C PHE A 11 8.82 11.75 2.78
N LEU A 12 9.60 12.60 3.46
CA LEU A 12 9.66 14.03 3.19
C LEU A 12 10.28 14.29 1.81
N ALA A 13 11.34 13.58 1.42
CA ALA A 13 11.93 13.68 0.07
C ALA A 13 10.94 13.22 -1.00
N GLY A 14 10.23 12.11 -0.78
CA GLY A 14 9.18 11.63 -1.68
C GLY A 14 8.01 12.60 -1.79
N ALA A 15 7.58 13.19 -0.67
CA ALA A 15 6.55 14.22 -0.61
C ALA A 15 6.99 15.53 -1.27
N ILE A 16 8.25 15.95 -1.06
CA ILE A 16 8.83 17.14 -1.70
C ILE A 16 8.99 16.92 -3.20
N VAL A 17 9.44 15.75 -3.65
CA VAL A 17 9.54 15.41 -5.07
C VAL A 17 8.15 15.41 -5.71
N THR A 18 7.16 14.78 -5.07
CA THR A 18 5.79 14.75 -5.61
C THR A 18 5.13 16.13 -5.62
N LEU A 19 5.37 16.96 -4.61
CA LEU A 19 4.83 18.33 -4.51
C LEU A 19 5.55 19.32 -5.44
N ALA A 20 6.86 19.17 -5.65
CA ALA A 20 7.65 19.93 -6.63
C ALA A 20 7.33 19.55 -8.08
N PHE A 21 6.88 18.32 -8.33
CA PHE A 21 6.38 17.89 -9.64
C PHE A 21 4.96 18.44 -9.92
N PHE A 22 4.07 18.46 -8.92
CA PHE A 22 2.72 19.05 -9.06
C PHE A 22 2.74 20.57 -9.31
N SER A 23 3.76 21.29 -8.83
CA SER A 23 3.92 22.73 -9.06
C SER A 23 4.54 23.10 -10.42
N GLY A 24 4.85 22.12 -11.29
CA GLY A 24 5.49 22.35 -12.58
C GLY A 24 6.97 22.74 -12.48
N PHE A 25 7.60 22.58 -11.32
CA PHE A 25 8.98 23.03 -11.09
C PHE A 25 10.05 22.05 -11.61
N VAL A 26 9.69 20.79 -11.89
CA VAL A 26 10.62 19.79 -12.43
C VAL A 26 10.51 19.70 -13.96
N VAL A 27 10.78 20.82 -14.60
CA VAL A 27 11.37 20.85 -15.96
C VAL A 27 12.83 21.26 -15.80
N PHE A 28 13.61 20.52 -15.00
CA PHE A 28 15.03 20.78 -14.88
C PHE A 28 15.87 19.48 -14.87
N ILE A 29 16.55 19.32 -16.01
CA ILE A 29 17.88 18.76 -16.26
C ILE A 29 18.05 17.23 -16.35
N ASN A 30 18.07 16.78 -17.61
CA ASN A 30 19.09 16.00 -18.33
C ASN A 30 20.50 15.76 -17.70
N GLN A 31 20.66 15.64 -16.37
CA GLN A 31 21.97 15.47 -15.72
C GLN A 31 22.20 14.09 -15.08
N PHE A 32 21.20 13.21 -15.06
CA PHE A 32 21.38 11.80 -14.69
C PHE A 32 20.71 10.89 -15.73
N PRO A 33 21.47 10.40 -16.75
CA PRO A 33 20.90 9.63 -17.87
C PRO A 33 20.23 8.34 -17.42
N SER A 34 20.75 7.68 -16.38
CA SER A 34 20.30 6.32 -16.04
C SER A 34 19.07 6.28 -15.13
N THR A 35 18.91 7.23 -14.21
CA THR A 35 17.75 7.26 -13.29
C THR A 35 16.53 7.91 -13.94
N SER A 36 16.73 8.89 -14.82
CA SER A 36 15.66 9.53 -15.58
C SER A 36 14.99 8.57 -16.58
N VAL A 37 15.74 7.66 -17.19
CA VAL A 37 15.20 6.71 -18.19
C VAL A 37 14.21 5.73 -17.56
N LEU A 38 14.54 5.12 -16.42
CA LEU A 38 13.61 4.20 -15.72
C LEU A 38 12.38 4.93 -15.19
N LEU A 39 12.56 6.12 -14.61
CA LEU A 39 11.46 6.91 -14.06
C LEU A 39 10.51 7.37 -15.18
N ASN A 40 11.05 7.81 -16.32
CA ASN A 40 10.26 8.18 -17.49
C ASN A 40 9.53 6.99 -18.11
N HIS A 41 10.14 5.79 -18.13
CA HIS A 41 9.45 4.58 -18.57
C HIS A 41 8.30 4.20 -17.65
N VAL A 42 8.51 4.19 -16.32
CA VAL A 42 7.45 3.89 -15.36
C VAL A 42 6.34 4.93 -15.45
N TRP A 43 6.67 6.21 -15.59
CA TRP A 43 5.70 7.29 -15.76
C TRP A 43 4.91 7.17 -17.06
N SER A 44 5.57 6.84 -18.18
CA SER A 44 4.93 6.65 -19.48
C SER A 44 3.89 5.52 -19.48
N ILE A 45 3.98 4.59 -18.52
CA ILE A 45 3.12 3.42 -18.46
C ILE A 45 2.07 3.55 -17.35
N LEU A 46 2.44 4.02 -16.16
CA LEU A 46 1.52 4.13 -15.00
C LEU A 46 0.84 5.49 -14.89
N GLY A 47 1.34 6.52 -15.57
CA GLY A 47 0.85 7.89 -15.45
C GLY A 47 0.94 8.42 -14.01
N THR A 48 -0.06 9.20 -13.60
CA THR A 48 -0.11 9.84 -12.27
C THR A 48 -0.36 8.86 -11.11
N SER A 49 -0.74 7.61 -11.40
CA SER A 49 -0.98 6.58 -10.37
C SER A 49 0.26 6.27 -9.53
N VAL A 50 1.45 6.45 -10.10
CA VAL A 50 2.75 6.22 -9.44
C VAL A 50 2.84 6.97 -8.12
N VAL A 51 2.33 8.20 -8.08
CA VAL A 51 2.35 9.05 -6.88
C VAL A 51 1.56 8.41 -5.74
N PHE A 52 0.35 7.92 -6.05
CA PHE A 52 -0.53 7.29 -5.06
C PHE A 52 0.02 5.95 -4.60
N PHE A 53 0.54 5.14 -5.53
CA PHE A 53 1.21 3.89 -5.18
C PHE A 53 2.41 4.11 -4.28
N PHE A 54 3.24 5.11 -4.57
CA PHE A 54 4.42 5.42 -3.76
C PHE A 54 4.04 5.89 -2.35
N LEU A 55 3.04 6.78 -2.24
CA LEU A 55 2.56 7.29 -0.96
C LEU A 55 2.02 6.15 -0.09
N ASP A 56 1.19 5.27 -0.65
CA ASP A 56 0.68 4.10 0.07
C ASP A 56 1.79 3.12 0.44
N LEU A 57 2.76 2.89 -0.45
CA LEU A 57 3.90 2.03 -0.17
C LEU A 57 4.73 2.56 1.02
N CYS A 58 4.92 3.87 1.11
CA CYS A 58 5.56 4.48 2.28
C CYS A 58 4.75 4.25 3.55
N LEU A 59 3.42 4.41 3.51
CA LEU A 59 2.53 4.15 4.63
C LEU A 59 2.56 2.67 5.06
N TYR A 60 2.64 1.75 4.11
CA TYR A 60 2.81 0.33 4.35
C TYR A 60 4.11 0.02 5.10
N PHE A 61 5.26 0.54 4.63
CA PHE A 61 6.53 0.29 5.32
C PHE A 61 6.60 0.96 6.69
N TYR A 62 6.02 2.17 6.82
CA TYR A 62 5.91 2.85 8.10
C TYR A 62 5.09 2.04 9.11
N SER A 63 3.89 1.60 8.72
CA SER A 63 3.04 0.77 9.58
C SER A 63 3.70 -0.56 9.94
N LEU A 64 4.39 -1.22 8.99
CA LEU A 64 5.13 -2.46 9.26
C LEU A 64 6.24 -2.27 10.29
N GLY A 65 6.99 -1.15 10.21
CA GLY A 65 8.01 -0.79 11.19
C GLY A 65 7.43 -0.53 12.59
N GLN A 66 6.27 0.11 12.66
CA GLN A 66 5.59 0.37 13.94
C GLN A 66 5.04 -0.92 14.56
N ILE A 67 4.50 -1.85 13.76
CA ILE A 67 4.07 -3.17 14.27
C ILE A 67 5.25 -3.88 14.96
N ARG A 68 6.42 -3.94 14.29
CA ARG A 68 7.62 -4.56 14.88
C ARG A 68 8.01 -3.91 16.21
N LYS A 69 7.94 -2.57 16.29
CA LYS A 69 8.27 -1.83 17.50
C LYS A 69 7.26 -2.06 18.64
N SER A 70 5.96 -2.11 18.34
CA SER A 70 4.93 -2.37 19.35
C SER A 70 4.98 -3.81 19.85
N LEU A 71 5.32 -4.77 18.98
CA LEU A 71 5.57 -6.16 19.37
C LEU A 71 6.74 -6.29 20.35
N ASP A 72 7.84 -5.55 20.11
CA ASP A 72 9.01 -5.56 21.01
C ASP A 72 8.68 -4.99 22.39
N LYS A 73 7.84 -3.95 22.43
CA LYS A 73 7.34 -3.36 23.68
C LYS A 73 6.25 -4.17 24.39
N LYS A 74 5.83 -5.31 23.81
CA LYS A 74 4.69 -6.12 24.28
C LYS A 74 3.38 -5.33 24.40
N ASP A 75 3.23 -4.29 23.60
CA ASP A 75 2.04 -3.43 23.56
C ASP A 75 1.03 -4.01 22.56
N ALA A 76 0.15 -4.88 23.09
CA ALA A 76 -0.79 -5.66 22.29
C ALA A 76 -1.81 -4.79 21.56
N GLU A 77 -2.34 -3.75 22.20
CA GLU A 77 -3.36 -2.87 21.62
C GLU A 77 -2.82 -2.10 20.42
N ASN A 78 -1.68 -1.46 20.60
CA ASN A 78 -1.03 -0.67 19.55
C ASN A 78 -0.56 -1.57 18.39
N SER A 79 -0.04 -2.77 18.70
CA SER A 79 0.33 -3.74 17.66
C SER A 79 -0.87 -4.15 16.78
N SER A 80 -2.05 -4.29 17.39
CA SER A 80 -3.31 -4.62 16.70
C SER A 80 -3.79 -3.47 15.82
N TYR A 81 -3.69 -2.23 16.30
CA TYR A 81 -4.01 -1.03 15.52
C TYR A 81 -3.14 -0.93 14.26
N TRP A 82 -1.81 -0.99 14.40
CA TRP A 82 -0.91 -0.90 13.26
C TRP A 82 -1.03 -2.09 12.31
N TYR A 83 -1.37 -3.27 12.82
CA TYR A 83 -1.67 -4.44 12.00
C TYR A 83 -2.88 -4.19 11.11
N ARG A 84 -3.97 -3.60 11.63
CA ARG A 84 -5.13 -3.20 10.82
C ARG A 84 -4.78 -2.11 9.81
N MET A 85 -3.99 -1.10 10.22
CA MET A 85 -3.55 -0.04 9.30
C MET A 85 -2.74 -0.60 8.12
N ASN A 86 -1.84 -1.54 8.38
CA ASN A 86 -1.06 -2.19 7.34
C ASN A 86 -1.93 -3.03 6.38
N ASP A 87 -2.99 -3.66 6.89
CA ASP A 87 -4.00 -4.34 6.07
C ASP A 87 -4.74 -3.36 5.16
N LEU A 88 -5.13 -2.21 5.72
CA LEU A 88 -5.81 -1.16 4.98
C LEU A 88 -4.93 -0.61 3.85
N SER A 89 -3.63 -0.37 4.09
CA SER A 89 -2.69 0.04 3.03
C SER A 89 -2.66 -0.96 1.87
N ILE A 90 -2.58 -2.27 2.15
CA ILE A 90 -2.61 -3.30 1.10
C ILE A 90 -3.89 -3.19 0.25
N ASN A 91 -5.05 -2.97 0.89
CA ASN A 91 -6.32 -2.85 0.20
C ASN A 91 -6.42 -1.53 -0.59
N ILE A 92 -5.87 -0.44 -0.06
CA ILE A 92 -5.75 0.85 -0.76
C ILE A 92 -4.84 0.70 -1.99
N PHE A 93 -3.71 0.03 -1.87
CA PHE A 93 -2.80 -0.24 -2.99
C PHE A 93 -3.53 -0.93 -4.15
N LEU A 94 -4.29 -1.99 -3.85
CA LEU A 94 -5.13 -2.66 -4.86
C LEU A 94 -6.19 -1.70 -5.43
N GLY A 95 -6.85 -0.94 -4.55
CA GLY A 95 -7.88 0.03 -4.92
C GLY A 95 -7.38 1.13 -5.87
N ILE A 96 -6.17 1.64 -5.66
CA ILE A 96 -5.51 2.60 -6.57
C ILE A 96 -5.42 2.01 -7.97
N GLY A 97 -5.00 0.74 -8.09
CA GLY A 97 -4.95 0.04 -9.37
C GLY A 97 -6.30 -0.01 -10.07
N VAL A 98 -7.37 -0.38 -9.35
CA VAL A 98 -8.74 -0.46 -9.89
C VAL A 98 -9.26 0.92 -10.33
N ILE A 99 -9.07 1.95 -9.52
CA ILE A 99 -9.54 3.31 -9.84
C ILE A 99 -8.82 3.85 -11.08
N TYR A 100 -7.50 3.69 -11.15
CA TYR A 100 -6.74 4.15 -12.31
C TYR A 100 -7.01 3.36 -13.58
N THR A 101 -7.53 2.15 -13.44
CA THR A 101 -8.02 1.38 -14.58
C THR A 101 -9.27 2.01 -15.17
N ALA A 102 -10.21 2.46 -14.34
CA ALA A 102 -11.38 3.21 -14.81
C ALA A 102 -10.96 4.54 -15.46
N ILE A 103 -10.02 5.27 -14.86
CA ILE A 103 -9.47 6.52 -15.42
C ILE A 103 -8.83 6.24 -16.79
N GLY A 104 -7.96 5.24 -16.91
CA GLY A 104 -7.30 4.90 -18.17
C GLY A 104 -8.29 4.48 -19.26
N MET A 105 -9.33 3.71 -18.92
CA MET A 105 -10.39 3.38 -19.88
C MET A 105 -11.15 4.64 -20.34
N GLN A 106 -11.51 5.53 -19.42
CA GLN A 106 -12.18 6.79 -19.74
C GLN A 106 -11.28 7.68 -20.63
N SER A 107 -10.00 7.81 -20.31
CA SER A 107 -9.03 8.56 -21.11
C SER A 107 -8.85 7.96 -22.50
N GLY A 108 -8.79 6.62 -22.61
CA GLY A 108 -8.70 5.92 -23.89
C GLY A 108 -9.92 6.18 -24.77
N LEU A 109 -11.14 6.08 -24.21
CA LEU A 109 -12.38 6.37 -24.93
C LEU A 109 -12.46 7.83 -25.35
N ASN A 110 -12.05 8.78 -24.49
CA ASN A 110 -12.04 10.19 -24.86
C ASN A 110 -10.99 10.50 -25.93
N ALA A 111 -9.82 9.86 -25.88
CA ALA A 111 -8.76 10.04 -26.88
C ALA A 111 -9.14 9.48 -28.26
N SER A 112 -9.93 8.41 -28.31
CA SER A 112 -10.42 7.85 -29.56
C SER A 112 -11.67 8.58 -30.06
N LEU A 113 -12.69 8.76 -29.20
CA LEU A 113 -14.03 9.24 -29.56
C LEU A 113 -14.30 10.73 -29.34
N GLY A 114 -13.54 11.42 -28.48
CA GLY A 114 -13.89 12.77 -28.02
C GLY A 114 -13.97 13.83 -29.12
N ASN A 115 -13.23 13.65 -30.22
CA ASN A 115 -13.23 14.54 -31.38
C ASN A 115 -13.60 13.82 -32.69
N LEU A 116 -14.27 12.68 -32.62
CA LEU A 116 -14.58 11.87 -33.81
C LEU A 116 -15.79 12.44 -34.56
N THR A 117 -15.57 13.00 -35.75
CA THR A 117 -16.64 13.31 -36.73
C THR A 117 -16.74 12.20 -37.79
N GLN A 118 -17.84 12.12 -38.54
CA GLN A 118 -18.00 11.10 -39.60
C GLN A 118 -16.90 11.17 -40.68
N GLU A 119 -16.42 12.37 -40.99
CA GLU A 119 -15.35 12.60 -41.95
C GLU A 119 -14.01 12.13 -41.39
N THR A 120 -13.68 12.56 -40.18
CA THR A 120 -12.46 12.14 -39.45
C THR A 120 -12.44 10.62 -39.19
N ALA A 121 -13.60 10.01 -38.95
CA ALA A 121 -13.75 8.57 -38.77
C ALA A 121 -13.36 7.78 -40.03
N LYS A 122 -13.76 8.26 -41.21
CA LYS A 122 -13.40 7.65 -42.50
C LYS A 122 -11.91 7.75 -42.77
N ASP A 123 -11.30 8.90 -42.45
CA ASP A 123 -9.88 9.15 -42.71
C ASP A 123 -8.96 8.33 -41.80
N ILE A 124 -9.30 8.21 -40.51
CA ILE A 124 -8.49 7.47 -39.53
C ILE A 124 -8.69 5.95 -39.66
N GLY A 125 -9.89 5.52 -40.03
CA GLY A 125 -10.30 4.12 -40.08
C GLY A 125 -10.37 3.45 -38.70
N ALA A 126 -10.94 2.24 -38.66
CA ALA A 126 -11.16 1.50 -37.42
C ALA A 126 -9.87 1.20 -36.64
N TRP A 127 -8.77 0.88 -37.34
CA TRP A 127 -7.48 0.61 -36.72
C TRP A 127 -6.88 1.85 -36.05
N GLY A 128 -6.98 3.02 -36.68
CA GLY A 128 -6.47 4.25 -36.09
C GLY A 128 -7.24 4.66 -34.83
N ILE A 129 -8.56 4.42 -34.80
CA ILE A 129 -9.41 4.62 -33.61
C ILE A 129 -8.96 3.67 -32.49
N LEU A 130 -8.72 2.40 -32.79
CA LEU A 130 -8.22 1.43 -31.81
C LEU A 130 -6.85 1.84 -31.28
N ASN A 131 -5.90 2.22 -32.14
CA ASN A 131 -4.57 2.65 -31.72
C ASN A 131 -4.62 3.90 -30.82
N ARG A 132 -5.51 4.87 -31.13
CA ARG A 132 -5.76 6.04 -30.26
C ARG A 132 -6.30 5.63 -28.90
N MET A 133 -7.25 4.69 -28.86
CA MET A 133 -7.80 4.19 -27.59
C MET A 133 -6.76 3.45 -26.76
N VAL A 134 -5.96 2.59 -27.41
CA VAL A 134 -4.92 1.79 -26.77
C VAL A 134 -3.85 2.68 -26.14
N ARG A 135 -3.35 3.65 -26.91
CA ARG A 135 -2.34 4.62 -26.46
C ARG A 135 -2.91 5.68 -25.52
N GLY A 136 -4.19 6.00 -25.66
CA GLY A 136 -4.89 7.00 -24.87
C GLY A 136 -5.21 6.57 -23.45
N GLY A 137 -5.19 5.27 -23.15
CA GLY A 137 -5.26 4.83 -21.76
C GLY A 137 -5.49 3.35 -21.47
N ILE A 138 -5.75 2.48 -22.47
CA ILE A 138 -5.89 1.03 -22.19
C ILE A 138 -4.58 0.44 -21.64
N ILE A 139 -3.43 0.77 -22.22
CA ILE A 139 -2.14 0.25 -21.74
C ILE A 139 -1.90 0.69 -20.29
N MET A 140 -2.23 1.95 -19.97
CA MET A 140 -2.14 2.47 -18.62
C MET A 140 -3.06 1.68 -17.69
N ALA A 141 -4.35 1.54 -18.06
CA ALA A 141 -5.36 0.84 -17.26
C ALA A 141 -4.95 -0.61 -16.92
N LEU A 142 -4.51 -1.36 -17.92
CA LEU A 142 -4.05 -2.73 -17.73
C LEU A 142 -2.83 -2.79 -16.83
N THR A 143 -1.86 -1.90 -17.03
CA THR A 143 -0.64 -1.91 -16.23
C THR A 143 -0.92 -1.52 -14.78
N THR A 144 -1.75 -0.51 -14.53
CA THR A 144 -2.11 -0.11 -13.16
C THR A 144 -2.86 -1.21 -12.42
N THR A 145 -3.71 -1.99 -13.11
CA THR A 145 -4.33 -3.19 -12.51
C THR A 145 -3.28 -4.23 -12.15
N ILE A 146 -2.35 -4.55 -13.07
CA ILE A 146 -1.32 -5.57 -12.83
C ILE A 146 -0.43 -5.15 -11.66
N VAL A 147 0.02 -3.90 -11.63
CA VAL A 147 0.84 -3.36 -10.54
C VAL A 147 0.09 -3.40 -9.23
N GLY A 148 -1.16 -2.92 -9.18
CA GLY A 148 -1.98 -2.95 -7.98
C GLY A 148 -2.25 -4.37 -7.47
N GLY A 149 -2.57 -5.30 -8.36
CA GLY A 149 -2.82 -6.70 -8.05
C GLY A 149 -1.57 -7.43 -7.54
N VAL A 150 -0.53 -7.48 -8.37
CA VAL A 150 0.72 -8.18 -8.05
C VAL A 150 1.40 -7.53 -6.84
N GLY A 151 1.49 -6.20 -6.81
CA GLY A 151 2.07 -5.46 -5.69
C GLY A 151 1.30 -5.69 -4.39
N GLY A 152 -0.03 -5.65 -4.43
CA GLY A 152 -0.86 -5.97 -3.27
C GLY A 152 -0.64 -7.38 -2.72
N TYR A 153 -0.54 -8.40 -3.60
CA TYR A 153 -0.20 -9.76 -3.19
C TYR A 153 1.21 -9.88 -2.60
N ILE A 154 2.20 -9.21 -3.20
CA ILE A 154 3.56 -9.16 -2.66
C ILE A 154 3.57 -8.52 -1.27
N MET A 155 2.84 -7.42 -1.07
CA MET A 155 2.74 -6.77 0.24
C MET A 155 2.09 -7.68 1.29
N ARG A 156 1.06 -8.47 0.91
CA ARG A 156 0.47 -9.51 1.78
C ARG A 156 1.49 -10.56 2.16
N LEU A 157 2.24 -11.06 1.17
CA LEU A 157 3.28 -12.06 1.38
C LEU A 157 4.40 -11.53 2.30
N LEU A 158 4.92 -10.33 2.03
CA LEU A 158 5.96 -9.67 2.83
C LEU A 158 5.52 -9.45 4.28
N ARG A 159 4.27 -9.02 4.48
CA ARG A 159 3.67 -8.86 5.81
C ARG A 159 3.61 -10.22 6.53
N HIS A 160 3.15 -11.27 5.85
CA HIS A 160 3.07 -12.61 6.42
C HIS A 160 4.44 -13.17 6.81
N LEU A 161 5.44 -13.06 5.92
CA LEU A 161 6.81 -13.51 6.18
C LEU A 161 7.47 -12.73 7.32
N THR A 162 7.23 -11.42 7.38
CA THR A 162 7.81 -10.54 8.39
C THR A 162 7.18 -10.72 9.77
N LEU A 163 5.85 -10.78 9.82
CA LEU A 163 5.10 -10.73 11.09
C LEU A 163 4.67 -12.10 11.59
N GLY A 164 4.66 -13.13 10.74
CA GLY A 164 4.17 -14.46 11.09
C GLY A 164 4.82 -15.01 12.37
N ARG A 165 6.16 -14.98 12.44
CA ARG A 165 6.91 -15.47 13.61
C ARG A 165 6.71 -14.59 14.85
N LEU A 166 6.58 -13.27 14.67
CA LEU A 166 6.44 -12.33 15.78
C LEU A 166 5.05 -12.40 16.42
N ILE A 167 4.01 -12.54 15.60
CA ILE A 167 2.62 -12.66 16.06
C ILE A 167 2.41 -14.00 16.77
N GLU A 168 3.04 -15.08 16.30
CA GLU A 168 2.97 -16.37 16.96
C GLU A 168 3.61 -16.33 18.35
N LYS A 169 4.78 -15.70 18.46
CA LYS A 169 5.47 -15.49 19.75
C LYS A 169 4.66 -14.59 20.70
N ALA A 170 4.07 -13.50 20.19
CA ALA A 170 3.22 -12.62 20.99
C ALA A 170 1.93 -13.32 21.45
N ARG A 171 1.30 -14.14 20.59
CA ARG A 171 0.14 -14.95 20.97
C ARG A 171 0.47 -15.97 22.05
N LYS A 172 1.64 -16.61 21.97
CA LYS A 172 2.10 -17.55 23.00
C LYS A 172 2.25 -16.85 24.36
N TRP A 173 2.92 -15.69 24.38
CA TRP A 173 3.08 -14.87 25.59
C TRP A 173 1.73 -14.48 26.22
N ASN A 174 0.77 -14.07 25.39
CA ASN A 174 -0.54 -13.63 25.88
C ASN A 174 -1.39 -14.78 26.43
N ARG A 175 -1.28 -15.99 25.86
CA ARG A 175 -1.91 -17.20 26.40
C ARG A 175 -1.36 -17.57 27.77
N GLU A 176 -0.04 -17.64 27.91
CA GLU A 176 0.62 -17.97 29.19
C GLU A 176 0.27 -16.98 30.31
N THR A 177 0.05 -15.70 29.98
CA THR A 177 -0.34 -14.69 30.97
C THR A 177 -1.81 -14.86 31.39
N ARG A 178 -2.72 -15.04 30.43
CA ARG A 178 -4.13 -15.33 30.70
C ARG A 178 -4.34 -16.62 31.50
N ASP A 179 -3.61 -17.68 31.14
CA ASP A 179 -3.74 -18.97 31.83
C ASP A 179 -3.31 -18.83 33.30
N ARG A 180 -2.26 -18.03 33.59
CA ARG A 180 -1.86 -17.71 34.96
C ARG A 180 -2.91 -16.91 35.73
N GLU A 181 -3.52 -15.90 35.11
CA GLU A 181 -4.60 -15.12 35.74
C GLU A 181 -5.84 -15.98 36.04
N ILE A 182 -6.24 -16.85 35.11
CA ILE A 182 -7.36 -17.77 35.31
C ILE A 182 -7.04 -18.73 36.46
N LEU A 183 -5.83 -19.28 36.50
CA LEU A 183 -5.41 -20.17 37.58
C LEU A 183 -5.40 -19.47 38.94
N SER A 184 -4.95 -18.21 39.03
CA SER A 184 -4.99 -17.46 40.29
C SER A 184 -6.41 -17.23 40.78
N VAL A 185 -7.34 -16.86 39.90
CA VAL A 185 -8.76 -16.69 40.24
C VAL A 185 -9.39 -18.02 40.68
N LEU A 186 -9.05 -19.13 40.00
CA LEU A 186 -9.55 -20.46 40.39
C LEU A 186 -9.00 -20.91 41.74
N HIS A 187 -7.74 -20.58 42.06
CA HIS A 187 -7.17 -20.83 43.39
C HIS A 187 -7.89 -20.00 44.45
N GLU A 188 -8.10 -18.71 44.21
CA GLU A 188 -8.83 -17.83 45.13
C GLU A 188 -10.26 -18.30 45.40
N ILE A 189 -10.99 -18.72 44.36
CA ILE A 189 -12.34 -19.30 44.50
C ILE A 189 -12.29 -20.60 45.31
N ARG A 190 -11.34 -21.49 45.02
CA ARG A 190 -11.19 -22.77 45.72
C ARG A 190 -10.86 -22.57 47.20
N ASP A 191 -9.97 -21.64 47.52
CA ASP A 191 -9.61 -21.32 48.90
C ASP A 191 -10.80 -20.69 49.65
N GLY A 192 -11.57 -19.82 48.98
CA GLY A 192 -12.83 -19.30 49.51
C GLY A 192 -13.87 -20.38 49.82
N ILE A 193 -14.03 -21.36 48.92
CA ILE A 193 -14.94 -22.50 49.13
C ILE A 193 -14.46 -23.38 50.30
N ASN A 194 -13.16 -23.68 50.38
CA ASN A 194 -12.61 -24.50 51.48
C ASN A 194 -12.78 -23.83 52.84
N ASN A 195 -12.65 -22.51 52.90
CA ASN A 195 -12.84 -21.75 54.14
C ASN A 195 -14.31 -21.67 54.59
N LEU A 196 -15.26 -21.82 53.65
CA LEU A 196 -16.69 -21.94 53.94
C LEU A 196 -17.09 -23.34 54.41
N ASN A 197 -16.38 -24.38 53.95
CA ASN A 197 -16.68 -25.79 54.27
C ASN A 197 -15.94 -26.31 55.52
N GLY A 198 -14.95 -25.56 56.02
CA GLY A 198 -14.18 -25.87 57.24
C GLY A 198 -14.75 -25.25 58.53
N LYS A 199 -15.91 -24.59 58.45
CA LYS A 199 -16.74 -24.17 59.60
C LYS A 199 -17.95 -25.10 59.72
#